data_AF-A0A2Z2M652-F1
#
_entry.id   AF-A0A2Z2M652-F1
#
_cell.length_a   1.000
_cell.length_b   1.000
_cell.length_c   1.000
_cell.angle_alpha   90.00
_cell.angle_beta   90.00
_cell.angle_gamma   90.00
#
_symmetry.space_group_name_H-M   'P 1'
#
loop_
_entity.id
_entity.type
_entity.pdbx_description
1 polymer ?
#
loop_
_entity_poly.entity_id
_entity_poly.type
_entity_poly.pdbx_seq_one_letter_code
_entity_poly.pdbx_strand_id
1 'polypeptide(L)'
;MHPLKKAISVKGSKEFSRNELVGLLAFTLRIMSVKEAKESIDRWIKQGLLEEREGVLLVKDEALDEAIKSEDLFEEMIEFVSSSLGLERDELMAELKEFSKRYGNLDRKLVLYLFGLDKGLDMSKFRDRLSLE
;
A
#
# COMPACT_ATOMS: atom_id res chain seq x y z
N MET A 1 -3.61 2.48 8.87
CA MET A 1 -2.41 3.22 9.32
C MET A 1 -1.16 2.41 9.03
N HIS A 2 -0.27 2.93 8.17
CA HIS A 2 0.91 2.20 7.71
C HIS A 2 1.87 1.83 8.86
N PRO A 3 2.50 0.63 8.86
CA PRO A 3 3.42 0.17 9.90
C PRO A 3 4.56 1.16 10.24
N LEU A 4 5.17 1.79 9.23
CA LEU A 4 6.22 2.79 9.43
C LEU A 4 5.75 4.02 10.22
N LYS A 5 4.52 4.49 9.98
CA LYS A 5 3.95 5.65 10.70
C LYS A 5 3.74 5.33 12.18
N LYS A 6 3.32 4.10 12.48
CA LYS A 6 3.22 3.60 13.86
C LYS A 6 4.60 3.45 14.51
N ALA A 7 5.60 2.97 13.77
CA ALA A 7 6.98 2.86 14.26
C ALA A 7 7.58 4.23 14.61
N ILE A 8 7.41 5.23 13.73
CA ILE A 8 7.82 6.62 13.99
C ILE A 8 7.11 7.17 15.23
N SER A 9 5.81 6.96 15.36
CA SER A 9 5.04 7.45 16.50
C SER A 9 5.50 6.84 17.83
N VAL A 10 5.94 5.59 17.85
CA VAL A 10 6.43 4.92 19.07
C VAL A 10 7.86 5.33 19.40
N LYS A 11 8.73 5.44 18.39
CA LYS A 11 10.14 5.81 18.59
C LYS A 11 10.32 7.32 18.84
N GLY A 12 9.51 8.14 18.21
CA GLY A 12 9.70 9.60 18.14
C GLY A 12 10.77 10.06 17.15
N SER A 13 11.26 9.17 16.28
CA SER A 13 12.26 9.47 15.24
C SER A 13 11.98 8.69 13.95
N LYS A 14 12.49 9.21 12.82
CA LYS A 14 12.37 8.63 11.47
C LYS A 14 13.56 7.78 11.05
N GLU A 15 14.61 7.79 11.85
CA GLU A 15 15.81 7.00 11.61
C GLU A 15 15.71 5.72 12.41
N PHE A 16 16.12 4.59 11.84
CA PHE A 16 16.14 3.30 12.51
C PHE A 16 17.40 2.53 12.13
N SER A 17 17.98 1.78 13.06
CA SER A 17 18.80 0.65 12.62
C SER A 17 17.88 -0.46 12.11
N ARG A 18 18.37 -1.30 11.20
CA ARG A 18 17.58 -2.42 10.66
C ARG A 18 17.07 -3.36 11.75
N ASN A 19 17.92 -3.69 12.73
CA ASN A 19 17.56 -4.55 13.85
C ASN A 19 16.52 -3.91 14.77
N GLU A 20 16.65 -2.62 15.02
CA GLU A 20 15.68 -1.86 15.81
C GLU A 20 14.31 -1.85 15.14
N LEU A 21 14.23 -1.54 13.84
CA LEU A 21 12.97 -1.52 13.12
C LEU A 21 12.30 -2.91 13.11
N VAL A 22 13.08 -3.97 12.90
CA VAL A 22 12.58 -5.35 13.01
C VAL A 22 12.04 -5.63 14.42
N GLY A 23 12.81 -5.30 15.46
CA GLY A 23 12.41 -5.53 16.84
C GLY A 23 11.14 -4.78 17.23
N LEU A 24 11.03 -3.53 16.78
CA LEU A 24 9.88 -2.68 17.04
C LEU A 24 8.62 -3.22 16.35
N LEU A 25 8.71 -3.63 15.08
CA LEU A 25 7.58 -4.20 14.34
C LEU A 25 7.13 -5.55 14.94
N ALA A 26 8.08 -6.41 15.29
CA ALA A 26 7.79 -7.78 15.71
C ALA A 26 7.39 -7.91 17.17
N PHE A 27 8.06 -7.19 18.08
CA PHE A 27 7.91 -7.40 19.52
C PHE A 27 7.14 -6.28 20.21
N THR A 28 7.39 -5.02 19.84
CA THR A 28 6.72 -3.86 20.44
C THR A 28 5.33 -3.65 19.86
N LEU A 29 5.24 -3.55 18.53
CA LEU A 29 3.97 -3.33 17.83
C LEU A 29 3.18 -4.62 17.63
N ARG A 30 3.87 -5.78 17.58
CA ARG A 30 3.29 -7.12 17.38
C ARG A 30 2.38 -7.20 16.16
N ILE A 31 2.76 -6.52 15.08
CA ILE A 31 1.97 -6.46 13.84
C ILE A 31 2.44 -7.46 12.78
N MET A 32 3.59 -8.08 12.97
CA MET A 32 4.17 -9.08 12.06
C MET A 32 5.26 -9.89 12.75
N SER A 33 5.63 -11.05 12.19
CA SER A 33 6.78 -11.84 12.64
C SER A 33 8.12 -11.18 12.26
N VAL A 34 9.22 -11.67 12.86
CA VAL A 34 10.58 -11.21 12.51
C VAL A 34 10.89 -11.41 11.02
N LYS A 35 10.42 -12.51 10.43
CA LYS A 35 10.62 -12.80 9.01
C LYS A 35 9.88 -11.79 8.14
N GLU A 36 8.60 -11.60 8.41
CA GLU A 36 7.75 -10.64 7.69
C GLU A 36 8.25 -9.20 7.85
N ALA A 37 8.80 -8.84 9.01
CA ALA A 37 9.42 -7.54 9.24
C ALA A 37 10.63 -7.32 8.33
N LYS A 38 11.54 -8.30 8.25
CA LYS A 38 12.70 -8.23 7.36
C LYS A 38 12.29 -8.08 5.89
N GLU A 39 11.34 -8.89 5.44
CA GLU A 39 10.81 -8.84 4.07
C GLU A 39 10.09 -7.52 3.77
N SER A 40 9.35 -6.98 4.75
CA SER A 40 8.66 -5.70 4.59
C SER A 40 9.65 -4.54 4.48
N ILE A 41 10.72 -4.55 5.28
CA ILE A 41 11.80 -3.56 5.18
C ILE A 41 12.43 -3.60 3.79
N ASP A 42 12.74 -4.78 3.26
CA ASP A 42 13.28 -4.91 1.90
C ASP A 42 12.32 -4.36 0.84
N ARG A 43 11.03 -4.62 0.99
CA ARG A 43 10.01 -4.04 0.10
C ARG A 43 9.94 -2.52 0.21
N TRP A 44 9.95 -1.98 1.42
CA TRP A 44 9.87 -0.55 1.65
C TRP A 44 11.10 0.20 1.13
N ILE A 45 12.29 -0.41 1.19
CA ILE A 45 13.49 0.13 0.53
C ILE A 45 13.28 0.18 -0.99
N LYS A 46 12.82 -0.92 -1.60
CA LYS A 46 12.56 -0.98 -3.04
C LYS A 46 11.46 0.00 -3.49
N GLN A 47 10.49 0.26 -2.63
CA GLN A 47 9.41 1.23 -2.87
C GLN A 47 9.83 2.68 -2.61
N GLY A 48 11.06 2.94 -2.14
CA GLY A 48 11.52 4.29 -1.81
C GLY A 48 10.94 4.86 -0.52
N LEU A 49 10.22 4.05 0.28
CA LEU A 49 9.69 4.46 1.59
C LEU A 49 10.78 4.51 2.67
N LEU A 50 11.83 3.72 2.45
CA LEU A 50 13.04 3.71 3.27
C LEU A 50 14.26 3.99 2.39
N GLU A 51 15.17 4.81 2.88
CA GLU A 51 16.50 4.97 2.30
C GLU A 51 17.54 4.43 3.28
N GLU A 52 18.41 3.54 2.80
CA GLU A 52 19.51 3.00 3.59
C GLU A 52 20.79 3.81 3.34
N ARG A 53 21.31 4.47 4.37
CA ARG A 53 22.59 5.19 4.35
C ARG A 53 23.41 4.80 5.55
N GLU A 54 24.62 4.32 5.32
CA GLU A 54 25.60 4.01 6.39
C GLU A 54 25.05 3.09 7.50
N GLY A 55 24.16 2.16 7.15
CA GLY A 55 23.53 1.23 8.10
C GLY A 55 22.33 1.80 8.87
N VAL A 56 21.90 3.03 8.55
CA VAL A 56 20.69 3.67 9.06
C VAL A 56 19.61 3.66 7.98
N LEU A 57 18.40 3.26 8.37
CA LEU A 57 17.17 3.35 7.57
C LEU A 57 16.47 4.65 7.89
N LEU A 58 16.36 5.55 6.92
CA LEU A 58 15.63 6.80 7.02
C LEU A 58 14.26 6.65 6.34
N VAL A 59 13.18 6.92 7.06
CA VAL A 59 11.84 6.98 6.47
C VAL A 59 11.66 8.24 5.63
N LYS A 60 11.15 8.07 4.41
CA LYS A 60 10.78 9.16 3.50
C LYS A 60 9.32 9.55 3.73
N ASP A 61 9.09 10.65 4.44
CA ASP A 61 7.75 11.08 4.85
C ASP A 61 6.84 11.35 3.66
N GLU A 62 7.35 12.04 2.63
CA GLU A 62 6.56 12.38 1.45
C GLU A 62 6.08 11.11 0.74
N ALA A 63 7.02 10.18 0.48
CA ALA A 63 6.71 8.89 -0.13
C ALA A 63 5.79 8.02 0.74
N LEU A 64 5.94 8.07 2.08
CA LEU A 64 5.08 7.37 3.01
C LEU A 64 3.66 7.94 3.03
N ASP A 65 3.50 9.25 3.03
CA ASP A 65 2.19 9.89 3.00
C ASP A 65 1.50 9.69 1.65
N GLU A 66 2.24 9.69 0.54
CA GLU A 66 1.73 9.29 -0.77
C GLU A 66 1.30 7.82 -0.80
N ALA A 67 2.09 6.92 -0.24
CA ALA A 67 1.73 5.51 -0.14
C ALA A 67 0.46 5.29 0.68
N ILE A 68 0.30 6.01 1.79
CA ILE A 68 -0.93 5.98 2.61
C ILE A 68 -2.12 6.51 1.81
N LYS A 69 -2.01 7.70 1.19
CA LYS A 69 -3.09 8.27 0.37
C LYS A 69 -3.47 7.36 -0.80
N SER A 70 -2.48 6.72 -1.39
CA SER A 70 -2.64 5.75 -2.48
C SER A 70 -3.39 4.50 -2.02
N GLU A 71 -3.05 3.98 -0.83
CA GLU A 71 -3.76 2.86 -0.22
C GLU A 71 -5.20 3.24 0.13
N ASP A 72 -5.41 4.40 0.77
CA ASP A 72 -6.75 4.90 1.11
C ASP A 72 -7.63 5.07 -0.14
N LEU A 73 -7.07 5.60 -1.24
CA LEU A 73 -7.79 5.70 -2.52
C LEU A 73 -8.16 4.32 -3.09
N PHE A 74 -7.25 3.35 -3.04
CA PHE A 74 -7.54 2.00 -3.51
C PHE A 74 -8.69 1.38 -2.73
N GLU A 75 -8.69 1.54 -1.41
CA GLU A 75 -9.76 1.07 -0.52
C GLU A 75 -11.11 1.73 -0.84
N GLU A 76 -11.13 3.05 -1.04
CA GLU A 76 -12.34 3.80 -1.43
C GLU A 76 -12.89 3.32 -2.78
N MET A 77 -12.01 3.02 -3.73
CA MET A 77 -12.40 2.48 -5.04
C MET A 77 -12.98 1.07 -4.90
N ILE A 78 -12.38 0.22 -4.05
CA ILE A 78 -12.88 -1.14 -3.78
C ILE A 78 -14.29 -1.06 -3.19
N GLU A 79 -14.50 -0.24 -2.17
CA GLU A 79 -15.80 -0.06 -1.52
C GLU A 79 -16.86 0.44 -2.49
N PHE A 80 -16.50 1.41 -3.35
CA PHE A 80 -17.42 1.88 -4.38
C PHE A 80 -17.80 0.80 -5.39
N VAL A 81 -16.82 0.07 -5.91
CA VAL A 81 -17.07 -0.96 -6.93
C VAL A 81 -17.84 -2.14 -6.32
N SER A 82 -17.46 -2.60 -5.13
CA SER A 82 -18.12 -3.70 -4.43
C SER A 82 -19.58 -3.37 -4.13
N SER A 83 -19.86 -2.18 -3.59
CA SER A 83 -21.22 -1.73 -3.31
C SER A 83 -22.06 -1.53 -4.58
N SER A 84 -21.45 -1.02 -5.66
CA SER A 84 -22.15 -0.78 -6.94
C SER A 84 -22.49 -2.08 -7.67
N LEU A 85 -21.66 -3.12 -7.54
CA LEU A 85 -21.86 -4.41 -8.19
C LEU A 85 -22.55 -5.45 -7.29
N GLY A 86 -22.72 -5.15 -6.00
CA GLY A 86 -23.23 -6.11 -5.01
C GLY A 86 -22.29 -7.29 -4.79
N LEU A 87 -20.99 -7.10 -5.02
CA LEU A 87 -19.97 -8.11 -4.84
C LEU A 87 -19.36 -8.00 -3.45
N GLU A 88 -19.07 -9.16 -2.85
CA GLU A 88 -18.24 -9.19 -1.66
C GLU A 88 -16.79 -8.84 -2.00
N ARG A 89 -16.06 -8.32 -1.01
CA ARG A 89 -14.67 -7.86 -1.21
C ARG A 89 -13.77 -8.96 -1.79
N ASP A 90 -13.85 -10.17 -1.24
CA ASP A 90 -13.01 -11.29 -1.68
C ASP A 90 -13.33 -11.72 -3.12
N GLU A 91 -14.60 -11.66 -3.51
CA GLU A 91 -15.06 -11.94 -4.87
C GLU A 91 -14.53 -10.89 -5.85
N LEU A 92 -14.66 -9.61 -5.51
CA LEU A 92 -14.10 -8.51 -6.29
C LEU A 92 -12.58 -8.64 -6.44
N MET A 93 -11.86 -9.01 -5.38
CA MET A 93 -10.41 -9.20 -5.44
C MET A 93 -10.02 -10.39 -6.34
N ALA A 94 -10.82 -11.46 -6.36
CA ALA A 94 -10.61 -12.59 -7.27
C ALA A 94 -10.85 -12.19 -8.72
N GLU A 95 -11.94 -11.46 -9.00
CA GLU A 95 -12.23 -10.93 -10.34
C GLU A 95 -11.15 -9.97 -10.83
N LEU A 96 -10.68 -9.06 -9.99
CA LEU A 96 -9.59 -8.13 -10.32
C LEU A 96 -8.30 -8.85 -10.64
N LYS A 97 -7.99 -9.94 -9.92
CA LYS A 97 -6.81 -10.76 -10.19
C LYS A 97 -6.88 -11.45 -11.55
N GLU A 98 -8.07 -11.89 -11.97
CA GLU A 98 -8.25 -12.44 -13.31
C GLU A 98 -8.14 -11.33 -14.37
N PHE A 99 -8.82 -10.22 -14.13
CA PHE A 99 -8.82 -9.05 -15.00
C PHE A 99 -7.42 -8.48 -15.23
N SER A 100 -6.59 -8.43 -14.19
CA SER A 100 -5.23 -7.85 -14.21
C SER A 100 -4.25 -8.63 -15.09
N LYS A 101 -4.48 -9.92 -15.34
CA LYS A 101 -3.61 -10.76 -16.20
C LYS A 101 -3.42 -10.17 -17.59
N ARG A 102 -4.37 -9.36 -18.07
CA ARG A 102 -4.32 -8.69 -19.38
C ARG A 102 -3.40 -7.48 -19.43
N TYR A 103 -2.98 -6.96 -18.27
CA TYR A 103 -2.27 -5.69 -18.13
C TYR A 103 -0.87 -5.82 -17.53
N GLY A 104 -0.39 -7.05 -17.28
CA GLY A 104 0.96 -7.29 -16.76
C GLY A 104 1.19 -6.61 -15.41
N ASN A 105 2.12 -5.65 -15.36
CA ASN A 105 2.53 -4.93 -14.15
C ASN A 105 1.82 -3.58 -13.96
N LEU A 106 0.63 -3.40 -14.56
CA LEU A 106 -0.14 -2.17 -14.38
C LEU A 106 -0.50 -1.94 -12.90
N ASP A 107 -0.47 -0.67 -12.47
CA ASP A 107 -0.85 -0.28 -11.11
C ASP A 107 -2.25 -0.79 -10.75
N ARG A 108 -2.40 -1.34 -9.55
CA ARG A 108 -3.65 -1.97 -9.09
C ARG A 108 -4.85 -1.01 -9.10
N LYS A 109 -4.65 0.29 -8.86
CA LYS A 109 -5.74 1.28 -8.87
C LYS A 109 -6.19 1.53 -10.31
N LEU A 110 -5.26 1.54 -11.26
CA LEU A 110 -5.59 1.62 -12.68
C LEU A 110 -6.31 0.35 -13.15
N VAL A 111 -5.87 -0.82 -12.71
CA VAL A 111 -6.58 -2.08 -12.97
C VAL A 111 -8.02 -2.01 -12.45
N LEU A 112 -8.21 -1.57 -11.20
CA LEU A 112 -9.54 -1.42 -10.60
C LEU A 112 -10.39 -0.36 -11.30
N TYR A 113 -9.78 0.75 -11.71
CA TYR A 113 -10.44 1.79 -12.50
C TYR A 113 -10.98 1.23 -13.81
N LEU A 114 -10.11 0.53 -14.57
CA LEU A 114 -10.47 -0.10 -15.84
C LEU A 114 -11.52 -1.20 -15.65
N PHE A 115 -11.43 -1.97 -14.56
CA PHE A 115 -12.43 -2.98 -14.20
C PHE A 115 -13.79 -2.33 -13.97
N GLY A 116 -13.86 -1.24 -13.20
CA GLY A 116 -15.11 -0.52 -12.98
C GLY A 116 -15.74 -0.02 -14.29
N LEU A 117 -14.92 0.54 -15.19
CA LEU A 117 -15.38 0.97 -16.51
C LEU A 117 -15.88 -0.20 -17.38
N ASP A 118 -15.18 -1.34 -17.39
CA ASP A 118 -15.57 -2.56 -18.10
C ASP A 118 -16.92 -3.12 -17.61
N LYS A 119 -17.22 -2.95 -16.32
CA LYS A 119 -18.50 -3.32 -15.70
C LYS A 119 -19.59 -2.24 -15.85
N GLY A 120 -19.31 -1.15 -16.57
CA GLY A 120 -20.27 -0.08 -16.83
C GLY A 120 -20.47 0.91 -15.68
N LEU A 121 -19.55 0.96 -14.71
CA LEU A 121 -19.59 1.93 -13.61
C LEU A 121 -19.01 3.28 -14.04
N ASP A 122 -19.59 4.37 -13.52
CA ASP A 122 -18.99 5.69 -13.64
C ASP A 122 -17.85 5.86 -12.62
N MET A 123 -16.62 5.74 -13.11
CA MET A 123 -15.40 5.90 -12.31
C MET A 123 -14.85 7.33 -12.33
N SER A 124 -15.51 8.27 -13.01
CA SER A 124 -15.00 9.63 -13.25
C SER A 124 -14.54 10.35 -11.97
N LYS A 125 -15.24 10.15 -10.85
CA LYS A 125 -14.91 10.72 -9.53
C LYS A 125 -13.52 10.36 -8.98
N PHE A 126 -12.89 9.29 -9.48
CA PHE A 126 -11.55 8.86 -9.06
C PHE A 126 -10.45 9.31 -10.03
N ARG A 127 -10.82 9.76 -11.23
CA ARG A 127 -9.89 10.03 -12.33
C ARG A 127 -8.78 11.00 -11.92
N ASP A 128 -9.15 12.11 -11.30
CA ASP A 128 -8.20 13.19 -10.95
C ASP A 128 -7.29 12.82 -9.77
N ARG A 129 -7.62 11.75 -9.04
CA ARG A 129 -6.86 11.24 -7.88
C ARG A 129 -5.99 10.05 -8.23
N LEU A 130 -6.20 9.43 -9.39
CA LEU A 130 -5.29 8.46 -9.95
C LEU A 130 -4.08 9.25 -10.45
N SER A 131 -3.02 9.29 -9.65
CA SER A 131 -1.72 9.79 -10.08
C SER A 131 -1.27 8.98 -11.32
N LEU A 132 -1.55 9.54 -12.49
CA LEU A 132 -0.99 9.12 -13.77
C LEU A 132 0.29 9.96 -13.95
N GLU A 133 1.33 9.60 -13.20
CA GLU A 133 2.68 10.08 -13.48
C GLU A 133 3.40 9.14 -14.45
#